data_AF-A0A933FNI5-F1
#
_entry.id   AF-A0A933FNI5-F1
#
_cell.length_a   1.000
_cell.length_b   1.000
_cell.length_c   1.000
_cell.angle_alpha   90.00
_cell.angle_beta   90.00
_cell.angle_gamma   90.00
#
_symmetry.space_group_name_H-M   'P 1'
#
loop_
_entity.id
_entity.type
_entity.pdbx_description
1 polymer ?
#
loop_
_entity_poly.entity_id
_entity_poly.type
_entity_poly.pdbx_seq_one_letter_code
_entity_poly.pdbx_strand_id
1 'polypeptide(L)' 'MERGSGFFVRQMKLPQPVDKQNIRVEFEDGVLRVVLPKSKKGNPKNHDTSGQGRDRV' A
#
# COMPACT_ATOMS: atom_id res chain seq x y z
N MET A 1 16.12 -26.31 -13.18
CA MET A 1 15.53 -25.14 -13.86
C MET A 1 15.58 -23.98 -12.89
N GLU A 2 16.48 -23.02 -13.09
CA GLU A 2 16.80 -22.00 -12.07
C GLU A 2 16.17 -20.62 -12.33
N ARG A 3 15.71 -20.38 -13.57
CA ARG A 3 15.02 -19.13 -13.95
C ARG A 3 13.59 -19.46 -14.34
N GLY A 4 12.63 -18.87 -13.62
CA GLY A 4 11.22 -18.97 -13.98
C GLY A 4 10.94 -18.11 -15.22
N SER A 5 10.36 -18.71 -16.25
CA SER A 5 9.86 -18.01 -17.43
C SER A 5 8.36 -18.27 -17.57
N GLY A 6 7.58 -17.25 -17.89
CA GLY A 6 6.14 -17.37 -18.04
C GLY A 6 5.42 -16.03 -17.80
N PHE A 7 4.10 -16.06 -17.79
CA PHE A 7 3.29 -14.89 -17.47
C PHE A 7 3.25 -14.67 -15.96
N PHE A 8 3.32 -13.40 -15.54
CA PHE A 8 3.23 -13.00 -14.15
C PHE A 8 2.13 -11.96 -13.96
N VAL A 9 1.26 -12.19 -12.98
CA VAL A 9 0.21 -11.25 -12.58
C VAL A 9 0.22 -11.15 -11.05
N ARG A 10 0.22 -9.92 -10.52
CA ARG A 10 0.10 -9.66 -9.09
C ARG A 10 -1.02 -8.67 -8.82
N GLN A 11 -1.95 -9.05 -7.96
CA GLN A 11 -3.00 -8.18 -7.45
C GLN A 11 -2.75 -7.91 -5.97
N MET A 12 -3.02 -6.69 -5.51
CA MET A 12 -2.88 -6.30 -4.11
C MET A 12 -3.96 -5.32 -3.71
N LYS A 13 -4.42 -5.42 -2.46
CA LYS A 13 -5.37 -4.48 -1.87
C LYS A 13 -4.60 -3.27 -1.34
N LEU A 14 -5.10 -2.08 -1.66
CA LEU A 14 -4.51 -0.84 -1.18
C LEU A 14 -5.11 -0.48 0.18
N PRO A 15 -4.30 -0.05 1.16
CA PRO A 15 -4.77 0.25 2.51
C PRO A 15 -5.56 1.57 2.59
N GLN A 16 -5.45 2.43 1.58
CA GLN A 16 -6.08 3.75 1.54
C GLN A 16 -6.39 4.16 0.10
N PRO A 17 -7.28 5.15 -0.09
CA PRO A 17 -7.55 5.73 -1.41
C PRO A 17 -6.30 6.34 -2.04
N VAL A 18 -6.14 6.13 -3.35
CA VAL A 18 -5.02 6.62 -4.15
C VAL A 18 -5.49 7.62 -5.20
N ASP A 19 -4.66 8.62 -5.48
CA ASP A 19 -4.88 9.53 -6.59
C ASP A 19 -4.53 8.83 -7.91
N LYS A 20 -5.56 8.33 -8.57
CA LYS A 20 -5.44 7.56 -9.81
C LYS A 20 -4.89 8.38 -10.98
N GLN A 21 -5.04 9.70 -10.96
CA GLN A 21 -4.58 10.57 -12.05
C GLN A 21 -3.06 10.78 -12.02
N ASN A 22 -2.43 10.54 -10.86
CA ASN A 22 -1.02 10.85 -10.62
C ASN A 22 -0.17 9.60 -10.30
N ILE A 23 -0.60 8.42 -10.75
CA ILE A 23 0.20 7.19 -10.65
C ILE A 23 1.45 7.34 -11.52
N ARG A 24 2.61 6.95 -10.99
CA ARG A 24 3.89 6.97 -11.72
C ARG A 24 4.53 5.58 -11.70
N VAL A 25 5.18 5.23 -12.80
CA VAL A 25 5.80 3.92 -12.99
C VAL A 25 7.19 4.10 -13.59
N GLU A 26 8.14 3.33 -13.11
CA GLU A 26 9.53 3.29 -13.58
C GLU A 26 10.00 1.83 -13.63
N PHE A 27 10.76 1.47 -14.66
CA PHE A 27 11.41 0.16 -14.77
C PHE A 27 12.90 0.37 -15.02
N GLU A 28 13.71 0.03 -14.03
CA GLU A 28 15.15 0.24 -14.02
C GLU A 28 15.82 -0.93 -13.30
N ASP A 29 16.97 -1.38 -13.79
CA ASP A 29 17.76 -2.49 -13.22
C ASP A 29 16.96 -3.75 -12.89
N GLY A 30 15.99 -4.09 -13.74
CA GLY A 30 15.14 -5.27 -13.57
C GLY A 30 14.04 -5.13 -12.51
N VAL A 31 13.81 -3.92 -11.98
CA VAL A 31 12.81 -3.67 -10.94
C VAL A 31 11.71 -2.75 -11.47
N LEU A 32 10.46 -3.20 -11.34
CA LEU A 32 9.27 -2.38 -11.59
C LEU A 32 8.91 -1.59 -10.33
N ARG A 33 9.17 -0.28 -10.33
CA ARG A 33 8.77 0.64 -9.25
C ARG A 33 7.44 1.31 -9.62
N VAL A 34 6.42 1.11 -8.78
CA VAL A 34 5.10 1.74 -8.94
C VAL A 34 4.86 2.68 -7.76
N VAL A 35 4.68 3.96 -8.03
CA VAL A 35 4.40 4.99 -7.03
C VAL A 35 2.92 5.34 -7.08
N LEU A 36 2.22 5.10 -5.98
CA LEU A 36 0.78 5.37 -5.82
C LEU A 36 0.58 6.50 -4.80
N PRO A 37 0.37 7.75 -5.24
CA PRO A 37 0.14 8.87 -4.31
C PRO A 37 -1.17 8.67 -3.53
N LYS A 38 -1.17 9.07 -2.26
CA LYS A 38 -2.40 9.08 -1.45
C LYS A 38 -3.38 10.13 -1.99
N SER A 39 -4.67 9.83 -1.98
CA SER A 39 -5.67 10.85 -2.27
C SER A 39 -5.68 11.93 -1.18
N LYS A 40 -5.89 13.20 -1.56
CA LYS A 40 -5.97 14.33 -0.61
C LYS A 40 -7.22 14.29 0.30
N LYS A 41 -8.21 13.45 0.00
CA LYS A 41 -9.40 13.26 0.84
C LYS A 41 -9.12 12.23 1.94
N GLY A 42 -8.56 12.69 3.05
CA GLY A 42 -8.42 11.86 4.24
C GLY A 42 -7.58 12.53 5.32
N ASN A 43 -8.24 13.29 6.19
CA ASN A 43 -7.71 13.60 7.52
C ASN A 43 -7.30 12.25 8.16
N PRO A 44 -6.09 12.09 8.70
CA PRO A 44 -5.76 10.87 9.43
C PRO A 44 -6.76 10.72 10.58
N LYS A 45 -7.53 9.63 10.59
CA LYS A 45 -8.15 9.19 11.84
C LYS A 45 -6.99 8.77 12.72
N ASN A 46 -6.56 9.66 13.61
CA ASN A 46 -5.67 9.33 14.71
C ASN A 46 -6.33 8.17 15.47
N HIS A 47 -5.79 6.96 15.32
CA HIS A 47 -6.13 5.88 16.21
C HIS A 47 -5.25 6.07 17.45
N ASP A 48 -5.71 6.95 18.33
CA ASP A 48 -5.12 7.12 19.65
C ASP A 48 -5.57 5.90 20.46
N THR A 49 -4.76 4.85 20.51
CA THR A 49 -5.03 3.70 21.38
C THR A 49 -4.61 4.08 22.80
N SER A 50 -5.41 4.89 23.48
CA SER A 50 -5.37 4.98 24.94
C SER A 50 -5.92 3.66 25.50
N GLY A 51 -5.06 2.90 26.18
CA GLY A 51 -5.38 1.57 26.72
C GLY A 51 -6.66 1.56 27.55
N GLN A 52 -7.61 0.72 27.16
CA GLN A 52 -8.77 0.39 27.97
C GLN A 52 -8.30 -0.32 29.25
N GLY A 53 -8.62 0.29 30.39
CA GLY A 53 -8.38 -0.25 31.72
C GLY A 53 -9.02 -1.62 31.87
N ARG A 54 -8.24 -2.56 32.39
CA ARG A 54 -8.75 -3.82 32.93
C ARG A 54 -9.30 -3.52 34.33
N ASP A 55 -10.62 -3.42 34.42
CA ASP A 55 -11.31 -3.40 35.70
C ASP A 55 -11.03 -4.74 36.41
N ARG A 56 -10.47 -4.65 37.62
CA ARG A 56 -10.23 -5.79 38.50
C ARG A 56 -11.52 -6.08 39.27
N VAL A 57 -11.98 -7.33 39.20
CA VAL A 57 -12.84 -7.94 40.22
C VAL A 57 -11.99 -8.95 40.99
#